data_AF-A0A9N9EDY7-F1
#
_entry.id   AF-A0A9N9EDY7-F1
#
_cell.length_a   1.000
_cell.length_b   1.000
_cell.length_c   1.000
_cell.angle_alpha   90.00
_cell.angle_beta   90.00
_cell.angle_gamma   90.00
#
_symmetry.space_group_name_H-M   'P 1'
#
loop_
_entity.id
_entity.type
_entity.pdbx_description
1 polymer ?
#
loop_
_entity_poly.entity_id
_entity_poly.type
_entity_poly.pdbx_seq_one_letter_code
_entity_poly.pdbx_strand_id
1 'polypeptide(L)'
;PKSTKCYLRDECIYRDFDNYVCNLTTTRTPDVPMGSSFCVKTRRCIMWAGPNQTRVIITCAVEFTKSGWLKGTIEKACIDGQKEYQKRLAHAIRKYIGAHPSEFQDDIKSPVREQFEESSSEEYKEQGTNGADMDSDLSAPNKASRPNKHRLSWSNGSEDDTED
;
A
#
# COMPACT_ATOMS: atom_id res chain seq x y z
N PRO A 1 -26.47 -10.49 -6.03
CA PRO A 1 -26.72 -9.08 -6.44
C PRO A 1 -25.82 -8.69 -7.62
N LYS A 2 -26.38 -8.07 -8.68
CA LYS A 2 -25.57 -7.59 -9.83
C LYS A 2 -24.78 -6.31 -9.50
N SER A 3 -25.24 -5.56 -8.51
CA SER A 3 -24.59 -4.38 -7.95
C SER A 3 -24.96 -4.24 -6.48
N THR A 4 -24.18 -3.45 -5.74
CA THR A 4 -24.45 -3.07 -4.34
C THR A 4 -24.07 -1.61 -4.15
N LYS A 5 -24.75 -0.90 -3.24
CA LYS A 5 -24.30 0.42 -2.82
C LYS A 5 -23.07 0.27 -1.91
N CYS A 6 -22.13 1.19 -2.07
CA CYS A 6 -20.93 1.31 -1.24
C CYS A 6 -20.96 2.66 -0.54
N TYR A 7 -20.87 2.65 0.79
CA TYR A 7 -20.77 3.85 1.61
C TYR A 7 -19.31 4.02 2.03
N LEU A 8 -18.68 5.10 1.59
CA LEU A 8 -17.27 5.39 1.85
C LEU A 8 -17.17 6.53 2.87
N ARG A 9 -16.25 6.39 3.82
CA ARG A 9 -15.83 7.45 4.73
C ARG A 9 -14.32 7.56 4.70
N ASP A 10 -13.80 8.74 4.36
CA ASP A 10 -12.38 9.03 4.32
C ASP A 10 -11.95 9.86 5.52
N GLU A 11 -10.84 9.48 6.13
CA GLU A 11 -10.27 10.14 7.30
C GLU A 11 -8.78 10.36 7.06
N CYS A 12 -8.32 11.60 7.21
CA CYS A 12 -6.89 11.91 7.17
C CYS A 12 -6.29 11.57 8.54
N ILE A 13 -5.56 10.46 8.61
CA ILE A 13 -5.03 9.90 9.86
C ILE A 13 -3.62 10.40 10.19
N TYR A 14 -2.90 10.90 9.19
CA TYR A 14 -1.61 11.57 9.37
C TYR A 14 -1.38 12.52 8.20
N ARG A 15 -0.85 13.73 8.47
CA ARG A 15 -0.59 14.73 7.45
C ARG A 15 0.68 15.50 7.77
N ASP A 16 1.74 15.12 7.07
CA ASP A 16 3.02 15.80 7.08
C ASP A 16 3.59 15.73 5.65
N PHE A 17 3.69 16.87 4.99
CA PHE A 17 4.09 16.92 3.58
C PHE A 17 5.59 16.66 3.36
N ASP A 18 6.41 16.75 4.41
CA ASP A 18 7.84 16.46 4.35
C ASP A 18 8.11 14.96 4.47
N ASN A 19 7.23 14.23 5.17
CA ASN A 19 7.34 12.78 5.36
C ASN A 19 6.31 11.99 4.55
N TYR A 20 5.05 12.00 4.98
CA TYR A 20 3.97 11.32 4.29
C TYR A 20 2.59 11.84 4.70
N VAL A 21 1.63 11.70 3.79
CA VAL A 21 0.21 11.86 4.08
C VAL A 21 -0.45 10.50 4.09
N CYS A 22 -1.31 10.25 5.08
CA CYS A 22 -2.00 8.99 5.21
C CYS A 22 -3.51 9.21 5.37
N ASN A 23 -4.29 8.51 4.55
CA ASN A 23 -5.74 8.49 4.61
C ASN A 23 -6.23 7.06 4.89
N LEU A 24 -7.27 6.93 5.71
CA LEU A 24 -8.02 5.71 5.93
C LEU A 24 -9.39 5.85 5.27
N THR A 25 -9.68 4.97 4.33
CA THR A 25 -11.01 4.82 3.74
C THR A 25 -11.70 3.64 4.39
N THR A 26 -12.86 3.85 5.01
CA THR A 26 -13.75 2.78 5.47
C THR A 26 -14.90 2.62 4.48
N THR A 27 -15.04 1.42 3.92
CA THR A 27 -16.12 1.07 2.97
C THR A 27 -17.09 0.10 3.62
N ARG A 28 -18.39 0.41 3.54
CA ARG A 28 -19.49 -0.45 4.00
C ARG A 28 -20.44 -0.78 2.85
N THR A 29 -20.89 -2.02 2.79
CA THR A 29 -21.81 -2.54 1.77
C THR A 29 -22.93 -3.32 2.44
N PRO A 30 -23.88 -2.66 3.12
CA PRO A 30 -24.88 -3.35 3.96
C PRO A 30 -25.80 -4.30 3.17
N ASP A 31 -25.95 -4.08 1.86
CA ASP A 31 -26.90 -4.80 1.00
C ASP A 31 -26.37 -6.14 0.46
N VAL A 32 -25.11 -6.51 0.74
CA VAL A 32 -24.54 -7.82 0.35
C VAL A 32 -24.74 -8.86 1.47
N PRO A 33 -24.64 -10.17 1.18
CA PRO A 33 -24.66 -11.19 2.23
C PRO A 33 -23.62 -10.89 3.31
N MET A 34 -24.04 -10.89 4.58
CA MET A 34 -23.21 -10.53 5.74
C MET A 34 -22.67 -9.09 5.73
N GLY A 35 -23.14 -8.21 4.84
CA GLY A 35 -22.61 -6.86 4.63
C GLY A 35 -22.71 -5.91 5.83
N SER A 36 -23.61 -6.19 6.77
CA SER A 36 -23.69 -5.44 8.05
C SER A 36 -22.67 -5.91 9.09
N SER A 37 -22.05 -7.07 8.87
CA SER A 37 -21.16 -7.74 9.83
C SER A 37 -19.68 -7.52 9.54
N PHE A 38 -19.35 -6.72 8.52
CA PHE A 38 -17.98 -6.33 8.24
C PHE A 38 -17.88 -4.96 7.57
N CYS A 39 -16.68 -4.38 7.58
CA CYS A 39 -16.30 -3.28 6.71
C CYS A 39 -14.90 -3.51 6.14
N VAL A 40 -14.61 -2.86 5.02
CA VAL A 40 -13.27 -2.89 4.41
C VAL A 40 -12.56 -1.60 4.74
N LYS A 41 -11.37 -1.70 5.34
CA LYS A 41 -10.50 -0.57 5.63
C LYS A 41 -9.32 -0.54 4.66
N THR A 42 -9.16 0.57 3.95
CA THR A 42 -8.06 0.79 3.03
C THR A 42 -7.23 1.98 3.51
N ARG A 43 -6.01 1.71 3.95
CA ARG A 43 -5.04 2.75 4.33
C ARG A 43 -4.18 3.06 3.13
N ARG A 44 -4.09 4.34 2.76
CA ARG A 44 -3.23 4.85 1.68
C ARG A 44 -2.23 5.83 2.26
N CYS A 45 -0.95 5.49 2.19
CA CYS A 45 0.17 6.39 2.52
C CYS A 45 0.82 6.89 1.24
N ILE A 46 1.01 8.20 1.14
CA ILE A 46 1.60 8.88 -0.01
C ILE A 46 2.84 9.62 0.50
N MET A 47 3.98 9.40 -0.13
CA MET A 47 5.26 9.98 0.26
C MET A 47 6.14 10.22 -0.95
N TRP A 48 7.12 11.12 -0.80
CA TRP A 48 8.14 11.34 -1.80
C TRP A 48 9.00 10.09 -2.01
N ALA A 49 9.36 9.82 -3.26
CA ALA A 49 10.27 8.73 -3.64
C ALA A 49 11.53 9.24 -4.36
N GLY A 50 11.58 10.53 -4.66
CA GLY A 50 12.63 11.20 -5.43
C GLY A 50 12.07 12.43 -6.14
N PRO A 51 12.91 13.15 -6.91
CA PRO A 51 12.47 14.27 -7.73
C PRO A 51 11.33 13.84 -8.66
N ASN A 52 10.19 14.54 -8.60
CA ASN A 52 9.00 14.25 -9.39
C ASN A 52 8.47 12.80 -9.25
N GLN A 53 8.80 12.12 -8.14
CA GLN A 53 8.37 10.75 -7.89
C GLN A 53 7.63 10.64 -6.56
N THR A 54 6.51 9.91 -6.61
CA THR A 54 5.68 9.61 -5.44
C THR A 54 5.60 8.11 -5.24
N ARG A 55 5.84 7.66 -4.00
CA ARG A 55 5.54 6.30 -3.56
C ARG A 55 4.19 6.28 -2.89
N VAL A 56 3.35 5.34 -3.31
CA VAL A 56 2.04 5.07 -2.69
C VAL A 56 2.06 3.66 -2.11
N ILE A 57 1.83 3.55 -0.80
CA ILE A 57 1.65 2.28 -0.10
C ILE A 57 0.19 2.14 0.26
N ILE A 58 -0.43 1.03 -0.15
CA ILE A 58 -1.84 0.73 0.13
C ILE A 58 -1.91 -0.57 0.92
N THR A 59 -2.58 -0.53 2.06
CA THR A 59 -2.88 -1.70 2.89
C THR A 59 -4.39 -1.84 3.01
N CYS A 60 -4.89 -3.07 2.90
CA CYS A 60 -6.30 -3.36 3.01
C CYS A 60 -6.53 -4.42 4.10
N ALA A 61 -7.56 -4.23 4.91
CA ALA A 61 -8.02 -5.17 5.92
C ALA A 61 -9.55 -5.26 5.91
N VAL A 62 -10.08 -6.41 6.32
CA VAL A 62 -11.52 -6.58 6.54
C VAL A 62 -11.76 -6.72 8.04
N GLU A 63 -12.52 -5.79 8.61
CA GLU A 63 -12.90 -5.84 10.02
C GLU A 63 -14.28 -6.44 10.16
N PHE A 64 -14.39 -7.52 10.94
CA PHE A 64 -15.66 -8.19 11.22
C PHE A 64 -16.18 -7.82 12.60
N THR A 65 -17.44 -7.45 12.69
CA THR A 65 -18.12 -7.18 13.98
C THR A 65 -18.77 -8.43 14.58
N LYS A 66 -18.90 -9.51 13.80
CA LYS A 66 -19.48 -10.79 14.23
C LYS A 66 -18.62 -11.96 13.77
N SER A 67 -18.61 -13.06 14.54
CA SER A 67 -18.04 -14.33 14.10
C SER A 67 -18.89 -14.95 12.98
N GLY A 68 -18.29 -15.78 12.13
CA GLY A 68 -19.01 -16.40 11.02
C GLY A 68 -18.11 -17.28 10.16
N TRP A 69 -18.68 -18.34 9.59
CA TRP A 69 -17.94 -19.32 8.79
C TRP A 69 -17.49 -18.78 7.42
N LEU A 70 -18.14 -17.73 6.90
CA LEU A 70 -17.79 -17.09 5.62
C LEU A 70 -16.60 -16.12 5.68
N LYS A 71 -16.04 -15.85 6.87
CA LYS A 71 -15.02 -14.80 7.05
C LYS A 71 -13.86 -14.90 6.07
N GLY A 72 -13.24 -16.08 5.95
CA GLY A 72 -12.09 -16.27 5.06
C GLY A 72 -12.43 -16.05 3.59
N THR A 73 -13.60 -16.50 3.14
CA THR A 73 -14.06 -16.27 1.75
C THR A 73 -14.33 -14.80 1.49
N ILE A 74 -14.98 -14.09 2.42
CA ILE A 74 -15.27 -12.66 2.32
C ILE A 74 -13.96 -11.87 2.31
N GLU A 75 -13.04 -12.20 3.22
CA GLU A 75 -11.75 -11.53 3.33
C GLU A 75 -10.95 -11.68 2.03
N LYS A 76 -10.80 -12.91 1.52
CA LYS A 76 -10.12 -13.16 0.25
C LYS A 76 -10.77 -12.38 -0.90
N ALA A 77 -12.10 -12.44 -1.03
CA ALA A 77 -12.82 -11.73 -2.09
C ALA A 77 -12.63 -10.20 -2.02
N CYS A 78 -12.66 -9.63 -0.81
CA CYS A 78 -12.42 -8.20 -0.61
C CYS A 78 -10.99 -7.81 -0.96
N ILE A 79 -10.00 -8.57 -0.50
CA ILE A 79 -8.58 -8.30 -0.78
C ILE A 79 -8.29 -8.42 -2.28
N ASP A 80 -8.81 -9.44 -2.95
CA ASP A 80 -8.62 -9.63 -4.40
C ASP A 80 -9.29 -8.49 -5.18
N GLY A 81 -10.51 -8.10 -4.80
CA GLY A 81 -11.21 -6.96 -5.40
C GLY A 81 -10.47 -5.63 -5.21
N GLN A 82 -9.88 -5.42 -4.02
CA GLN A 82 -9.09 -4.23 -3.74
C GLN A 82 -7.78 -4.22 -4.53
N LYS A 83 -7.07 -5.35 -4.65
CA LYS A 83 -5.88 -5.44 -5.50
C LYS A 83 -6.18 -5.05 -6.95
N GLU A 84 -7.27 -5.58 -7.52
CA GLU A 84 -7.67 -5.27 -8.89
C GLU A 84 -8.03 -3.79 -9.05
N TYR A 85 -8.84 -3.24 -8.14
CA TYR A 85 -9.19 -1.83 -8.15
C TYR A 85 -7.94 -0.93 -8.12
N GLN A 86 -6.99 -1.20 -7.22
CA GLN A 86 -5.80 -0.37 -7.07
C GLN A 86 -4.85 -0.49 -8.28
N LYS A 87 -4.74 -1.67 -8.91
CA LYS A 87 -4.00 -1.85 -10.17
C LYS A 87 -4.58 -0.97 -11.28
N ARG A 88 -5.91 -1.01 -11.46
CA ARG A 88 -6.61 -0.20 -12.47
C ARG A 88 -6.48 1.29 -12.19
N LEU A 89 -6.59 1.71 -10.93
CA LEU A 89 -6.38 3.11 -10.54
C LEU A 89 -4.96 3.58 -10.84
N ALA A 90 -3.94 2.79 -10.49
CA ALA A 90 -2.56 3.13 -10.75
C ALA A 90 -2.25 3.22 -12.26
N HIS A 91 -2.89 2.38 -13.08
CA HIS A 91 -2.80 2.48 -14.54
C HIS A 91 -3.46 3.76 -15.07
N ALA A 92 -4.68 4.07 -14.60
CA ALA A 92 -5.41 5.27 -15.00
C ALA A 92 -4.66 6.56 -14.63
N ILE A 93 -4.08 6.63 -13.43
CA ILE A 93 -3.26 7.76 -12.99
C ILE A 93 -2.06 7.96 -13.91
N ARG A 94 -1.28 6.90 -14.18
CA ARG A 94 -0.12 6.99 -15.08
C ARG A 94 -0.51 7.41 -16.50
N LYS A 95 -1.61 6.86 -17.01
CA LYS A 95 -2.17 7.25 -18.31
C LYS A 95 -2.55 8.72 -18.34
N TYR A 96 -3.19 9.22 -17.28
CA TYR A 96 -3.56 10.63 -17.17
C TYR A 96 -2.32 11.52 -17.16
N ILE A 97 -1.31 11.20 -16.33
CA ILE A 97 -0.05 11.96 -16.26
C ILE A 97 0.63 12.02 -17.63
N GLY A 98 0.76 10.87 -18.32
CA GLY A 98 1.38 10.82 -19.64
C GLY A 98 0.60 11.58 -20.73
N ALA A 99 -0.71 11.74 -20.57
CA ALA A 99 -1.55 12.50 -21.50
C ALA A 99 -1.57 14.02 -21.23
N HIS A 100 -1.17 14.44 -20.03
CA HIS A 100 -1.22 15.85 -19.61
C HIS A 100 0.15 16.33 -19.09
N PRO A 101 1.26 16.18 -19.83
CA PRO A 101 2.59 16.51 -19.35
C PRO A 101 2.74 17.96 -18.88
N SER A 102 2.05 18.91 -19.52
CA SER A 102 2.07 20.33 -19.14
C SER A 102 1.50 20.58 -17.74
N GLU A 103 0.59 19.75 -17.22
CA GLU A 103 0.06 19.88 -15.86
C GLU A 103 1.09 19.47 -14.78
N PHE A 104 2.17 18.78 -15.17
CA PHE A 104 3.11 18.14 -14.25
C PHE A 104 4.58 18.54 -14.48
N GLN A 105 4.87 19.45 -15.42
CA GLN A 105 6.23 19.83 -15.83
C GLN A 105 6.70 21.21 -15.35
N ASP A 106 5.82 22.02 -14.75
CA ASP A 106 6.09 23.45 -14.53
C ASP A 106 7.14 23.76 -13.44
N ASP A 107 7.49 22.79 -12.58
CA ASP A 107 8.42 23.00 -11.46
C ASP A 107 9.91 22.74 -11.79
N ILE A 108 10.25 22.34 -13.02
CA ILE A 108 11.63 21.99 -13.42
C ILE A 108 12.54 23.24 -13.58
N LYS A 109 11.99 24.46 -13.57
CA LYS A 109 12.79 25.70 -13.72
C LYS A 109 13.45 26.21 -12.42
N SER A 110 13.35 25.47 -11.31
CA SER A 110 14.20 25.75 -10.15
C SER A 110 15.60 25.17 -10.38
N PRO A 111 16.69 25.96 -10.25
CA PRO A 111 18.03 25.59 -10.71
C PRO A 111 18.74 24.60 -9.75
N VAL A 112 18.12 23.47 -9.45
CA VAL A 112 18.75 22.41 -8.68
C VAL A 112 18.63 21.10 -9.44
N ARG A 113 19.76 20.75 -10.06
CA ARG A 113 20.27 19.38 -10.29
C ARG A 113 20.17 18.85 -11.72
N GLU A 114 20.98 19.44 -12.61
CA GLU A 114 21.77 18.66 -13.57
C GLU A 114 22.74 17.78 -12.79
N GLN A 115 22.43 16.48 -12.71
CA GLN A 115 23.29 15.33 -12.46
C GLN A 115 22.33 14.19 -12.09
N PHE A 116 22.64 12.94 -12.41
CA PHE A 116 21.82 11.73 -12.23
C PHE A 116 20.91 11.32 -13.40
N GLU A 117 21.22 11.73 -14.62
CA GLU A 117 20.91 10.92 -15.82
C GLU A 117 22.02 9.87 -16.02
N GLU A 118 22.11 8.86 -15.15
CA GLU A 118 22.69 7.57 -15.53
C GLU A 118 22.37 6.49 -14.48
N SER A 119 21.95 5.32 -14.95
CA SER A 119 21.59 4.11 -14.20
C SER A 119 20.16 4.01 -13.64
N SER A 120 19.20 3.70 -14.53
CA SER A 120 18.19 2.69 -14.18
C SER A 120 17.54 2.12 -15.44
N SER A 121 18.35 1.54 -16.30
CA SER A 121 17.89 0.58 -17.30
C SER A 121 18.36 -0.79 -16.84
N GLU A 122 17.58 -1.46 -15.98
CA GLU A 122 17.75 -2.89 -15.70
C GLU A 122 16.42 -3.51 -15.22
N GLU A 123 15.69 -4.01 -16.21
CA GLU A 123 15.02 -5.31 -16.29
C GLU A 123 14.42 -5.94 -15.01
N TYR A 124 13.08 -5.97 -14.92
CA TYR A 124 12.34 -6.89 -14.05
C TYR A 124 12.33 -8.29 -14.68
N LYS A 125 13.10 -9.23 -14.10
CA LYS A 125 12.95 -10.68 -14.35
C LYS A 125 12.10 -11.34 -13.28
N GLU A 126 11.05 -12.02 -13.74
CA GLU A 126 10.24 -12.97 -12.97
C GLU A 126 11.13 -14.16 -12.54
N GLN A 127 11.23 -14.45 -11.25
CA GLN A 127 11.86 -15.67 -10.76
C GLN A 127 10.79 -16.68 -10.32
N GLY A 128 10.56 -17.64 -11.21
CA GLY A 128 10.05 -18.95 -10.86
C GLY A 128 11.07 -19.75 -10.04
N THR A 129 10.54 -20.67 -9.24
CA THR A 129 11.23 -21.54 -8.29
C THR A 129 12.12 -22.59 -8.96
N ASN A 130 13.30 -22.88 -8.39
CA ASN A 130 13.76 -24.22 -7.96
C ASN A 130 15.26 -24.26 -7.58
N GLY A 131 15.55 -24.69 -6.34
CA GLY A 131 16.53 -25.75 -5.98
C GLY A 131 18.06 -25.57 -6.13
N ALA A 132 18.74 -25.69 -4.97
CA ALA A 132 20.05 -26.33 -4.69
C ALA A 132 21.37 -25.51 -4.76
N ASP A 133 21.91 -25.28 -3.54
CA ASP A 133 23.29 -25.38 -3.02
C ASP A 133 24.53 -24.99 -3.86
N MET A 134 25.31 -23.99 -3.38
CA MET A 134 26.74 -24.12 -3.03
C MET A 134 27.37 -22.80 -2.55
N ASP A 135 28.14 -22.90 -1.46
CA ASP A 135 28.95 -21.87 -0.78
C ASP A 135 30.04 -21.22 -1.66
N SER A 136 30.27 -19.91 -1.49
CA SER A 136 31.62 -19.36 -1.28
C SER A 136 31.59 -17.89 -0.83
N ASP A 137 32.22 -17.70 0.32
CA ASP A 137 32.61 -16.46 0.99
C ASP A 137 33.50 -15.58 0.09
N LEU A 138 33.38 -14.25 0.20
CA LEU A 138 34.47 -13.26 0.05
C LEU A 138 33.95 -11.82 0.31
N SER A 139 34.09 -11.40 1.58
CA SER A 139 34.48 -10.07 2.10
C SER A 139 34.02 -8.75 1.42
N ALA A 140 33.34 -7.93 2.22
CA ALA A 140 32.95 -6.53 1.97
C ALA A 140 34.11 -5.51 1.98
N PRO A 141 33.83 -4.24 1.60
CA PRO A 141 34.13 -3.17 2.55
C PRO A 141 32.93 -2.24 2.85
N ASN A 142 32.99 -1.74 4.07
CA ASN A 142 31.98 -1.05 4.87
C ASN A 142 31.69 0.39 4.39
N LYS A 143 30.40 0.78 4.30
CA LYS A 143 29.99 2.19 4.41
C LYS A 143 28.78 2.28 5.35
N ALA A 144 29.04 2.86 6.52
CA ALA A 144 28.12 2.97 7.64
C ALA A 144 26.75 3.54 7.25
N SER A 145 25.68 2.78 7.53
CA SER A 145 24.31 3.26 7.53
C SER A 145 23.71 3.10 8.94
N ARG A 146 23.12 4.18 9.43
CA ARG A 146 22.63 4.35 10.82
C ARG A 146 21.53 3.32 11.15
N PRO A 147 21.44 2.83 12.39
CA PRO A 147 20.43 1.83 12.74
C PRO A 147 19.06 2.49 12.87
N ASN A 148 18.15 2.20 11.95
CA ASN A 148 16.75 2.59 12.10
C ASN A 148 16.04 1.59 13.03
N LYS A 149 16.18 1.79 14.34
CA LYS A 149 15.35 1.11 15.34
C LYS A 149 13.98 1.77 15.34
N HIS A 150 13.02 1.23 14.59
CA HIS A 150 11.61 1.15 15.00
C HIS A 150 10.91 0.06 14.19
N ARG A 151 11.08 -1.18 14.66
CA ARG A 151 10.20 -2.31 14.35
C ARG A 151 8.86 -2.02 15.04
N LEU A 152 7.85 -1.61 14.29
CA LEU A 152 6.47 -1.54 14.79
C LEU A 152 5.99 -2.97 15.04
N SER A 153 6.03 -3.39 16.30
CA SER A 153 5.40 -4.62 16.78
C SER A 153 3.90 -4.42 16.89
N TRP A 154 3.13 -5.28 16.23
CA TRP A 154 1.72 -5.46 16.52
C TRP A 154 1.59 -6.37 17.74
N SER A 155 1.00 -5.87 18.82
CA SER A 155 0.50 -6.70 19.92
C SER A 155 -1.00 -6.84 19.75
N ASN A 156 -1.47 -8.06 19.47
CA ASN A 156 -2.85 -8.43 19.70
C ASN A 156 -3.00 -8.57 21.22
N GLY A 157 -3.69 -7.63 21.87
CA GLY A 157 -4.20 -7.83 23.22
C GLY A 157 -5.40 -8.75 23.15
N SER A 158 -5.20 -10.02 23.47
CA SER A 158 -6.25 -10.89 24.01
C SER A 158 -6.25 -10.69 25.52
N GLU A 159 -7.23 -9.98 26.05
CA GLU A 159 -7.57 -10.05 27.46
C GLU A 159 -8.58 -11.19 27.63
N ASP A 160 -8.09 -12.31 28.16
CA ASP A 160 -8.87 -13.26 28.94
C ASP A 160 -9.26 -12.54 30.24
N ASP A 161 -10.57 -12.36 30.46
CA ASP A 161 -11.11 -12.08 31.79
C ASP A 161 -11.61 -13.40 32.39
N THR A 162 -10.78 -13.99 33.24
CA THR A 162 -11.18 -15.00 34.23
C THR A 162 -11.32 -14.37 35.62
N GLU A 163 -12.48 -14.65 36.22
CA GLU A 163 -12.80 -14.75 37.66
C GLU A 163 -12.99 -13.46 38.49
N ASP A 164 -14.24 -13.20 38.90
CA ASP A 164 -14.79 -13.63 40.21
C ASP A 164 -16.30 -13.98 40.08
#